data_AF-X1GT52-F1
#
_entry.id   AF-X1GT52-F1
#
_cell.length_a   1.000
_cell.length_b   1.000
_cell.length_c   1.000
_cell.angle_alpha   90.00
_cell.angle_beta   90.00
_cell.angle_gamma   90.00
#
_symmetry.space_group_name_H-M   'P 1'
#
loop_
_entity.id
_entity.type
_entity.pdbx_description
1 polymer ?
#
loop_
_entity_poly.entity_id
_entity_poly.type
_entity_poly.pdbx_seq_one_letter_code
_entity_poly.pdbx_strand_id
1 'polypeptide(L)'
;DDVLNYEGVRIVLFFKSNCPSCHNQIETLQELENNYTLSIIALNVDSEPTNTTLLDLIADLSLSTNWTLGYASAQAISIFDLEVVPSQVILDDNSEIVAVTEGYFDYESIETKILDAINHRTDNYSENPISDSGDLLIALFIIVGVAVATIVVIFLFRLFRQSDKTTNIIIASRKLEKEE
;
A
#
# COMPACT_ATOMS: atom_id res chain seq x y z
N ASP A 1 -21.88 13.42 18.15
CA ASP A 1 -22.58 12.48 17.28
C ASP A 1 -22.10 12.63 15.85
N ASP A 2 -21.01 11.93 15.51
CA ASP A 2 -20.67 11.47 14.16
C ASP A 2 -19.53 10.45 14.31
N VAL A 3 -19.86 9.29 14.89
CA VAL A 3 -18.94 8.15 15.11
C VAL A 3 -19.00 7.19 13.91
N LEU A 4 -19.49 7.63 12.75
CA LEU A 4 -19.94 6.74 11.67
C LEU A 4 -19.08 6.69 10.41
N ASN A 5 -18.02 7.48 10.26
CA ASN A 5 -17.16 7.43 9.06
C ASN A 5 -15.65 7.53 9.37
N TYR A 6 -15.16 6.93 10.47
CA TYR A 6 -13.72 6.78 10.62
C TYR A 6 -13.24 5.66 9.68
N GLU A 7 -12.67 6.04 8.54
CA GLU A 7 -12.14 5.09 7.54
C GLU A 7 -10.74 4.56 7.88
N GLY A 8 -10.14 5.05 8.97
CA GLY A 8 -8.77 4.69 9.36
C GLY A 8 -7.73 5.70 8.88
N VAL A 9 -6.52 5.56 9.42
CA VAL A 9 -5.35 6.30 8.93
C VAL A 9 -4.89 5.66 7.63
N ARG A 10 -4.59 6.49 6.63
CA ARG A 10 -4.10 6.06 5.33
C ARG A 10 -2.60 6.25 5.26
N ILE A 11 -1.87 5.21 4.86
CA ILE A 11 -0.41 5.26 4.70
C ILE A 11 -0.08 4.90 3.27
N VAL A 12 0.58 5.81 2.55
CA VAL A 12 1.14 5.54 1.23
C VAL A 12 2.62 5.27 1.40
N LEU A 13 3.05 4.03 1.19
CA LEU A 13 4.45 3.60 1.23
C LEU A 13 5.02 3.58 -0.19
N PHE A 14 6.09 4.33 -0.42
CA PHE A 14 6.91 4.25 -1.62
C PHE A 14 8.14 3.40 -1.35
N PHE A 15 8.38 2.40 -2.20
CA PHE A 15 9.44 1.42 -1.97
C PHE A 15 10.07 0.88 -3.27
N LYS A 16 11.24 0.27 -3.14
CA LYS A 16 11.89 -0.52 -4.21
C LYS A 16 11.93 -1.99 -3.81
N SER A 17 11.85 -2.91 -4.77
CA SER A 17 11.81 -4.35 -4.46
C SER A 17 13.09 -4.87 -3.82
N ASN A 18 14.25 -4.36 -4.25
CA ASN A 18 15.57 -4.76 -3.74
C ASN A 18 16.11 -3.78 -2.69
N CYS A 19 15.30 -3.50 -1.67
CA CYS A 19 15.60 -2.51 -0.64
C CYS A 19 15.38 -3.12 0.76
N PRO A 20 16.46 -3.50 1.48
CA PRO A 20 16.35 -4.11 2.80
C PRO A 20 15.62 -3.20 3.81
N SER A 21 15.89 -1.90 3.79
CA SER A 21 15.17 -0.93 4.63
C SER A 21 13.68 -0.88 4.32
N CYS A 22 13.29 -1.11 3.07
CA CYS A 22 11.89 -1.17 2.66
C CYS A 22 11.20 -2.45 3.18
N HIS A 23 11.91 -3.58 3.23
CA HIS A 23 11.40 -4.81 3.83
C HIS A 23 11.15 -4.62 5.32
N ASN A 24 12.12 -4.08 6.06
CA ASN A 24 11.96 -3.76 7.48
C ASN A 24 10.78 -2.79 7.72
N GLN A 25 10.59 -1.82 6.82
CA GLN A 25 9.47 -0.88 6.90
C GLN A 25 8.13 -1.58 6.71
N ILE A 26 8.03 -2.51 5.76
CA ILE A 26 6.83 -3.30 5.51
C ILE A 26 6.48 -4.14 6.75
N GLU A 27 7.46 -4.83 7.35
CA GLU A 27 7.25 -5.61 8.59
C GLU A 27 6.74 -4.72 9.73
N THR A 28 7.32 -3.53 9.88
CA THR A 28 6.88 -2.54 10.89
C THR A 28 5.42 -2.13 10.66
N LEU A 29 5.03 -1.88 9.41
CA LEU A 29 3.65 -1.51 9.07
C LEU A 29 2.66 -2.69 9.24
N GLN A 30 3.09 -3.93 9.01
CA GLN A 30 2.28 -5.12 9.33
C GLN A 30 2.02 -5.25 10.83
N GLU A 31 3.01 -4.92 11.67
CA GLU A 31 2.83 -4.89 13.12
C GLU A 31 1.81 -3.82 13.55
N LEU A 32 1.86 -2.64 12.93
CA LEU A 32 0.92 -1.54 13.19
C LEU A 32 -0.51 -1.85 12.72
N GLU A 33 -0.69 -2.54 11.58
CA GLU A 33 -2.01 -2.95 11.07
C GLU A 33 -2.76 -3.87 12.06
N ASN A 34 -2.05 -4.60 12.92
CA ASN A 34 -2.68 -5.44 13.95
C ASN A 34 -3.27 -4.62 15.11
N ASN A 35 -2.81 -3.38 15.31
CA ASN A 35 -3.17 -2.53 16.44
C ASN A 35 -4.11 -1.38 16.06
N TYR A 36 -4.11 -0.98 14.78
CA TYR A 36 -4.81 0.19 14.29
C TYR A 36 -5.62 -0.13 13.02
N THR A 37 -6.72 0.59 12.81
CA THR A 37 -7.42 0.56 11.51
C THR A 37 -6.62 1.38 10.51
N LEU A 38 -5.83 0.69 9.69
CA LEU A 38 -4.97 1.29 8.67
C LEU A 38 -5.41 0.88 7.27
N SER A 39 -5.33 1.81 6.33
CA SER A 39 -5.41 1.54 4.90
C SER A 39 -4.06 1.82 4.27
N ILE A 40 -3.35 0.75 3.89
CA ILE A 40 -1.96 0.84 3.43
C ILE A 40 -1.92 0.67 1.91
N ILE A 41 -1.30 1.64 1.24
CA ILE A 41 -1.08 1.69 -0.20
C ILE A 41 0.42 1.61 -0.47
N ALA A 42 0.92 0.46 -0.89
CA ALA A 42 2.33 0.24 -1.20
C ALA A 42 2.59 0.41 -2.70
N LEU A 43 3.36 1.44 -3.06
CA LEU A 43 3.69 1.82 -4.43
C LEU A 43 5.17 1.55 -4.71
N ASN A 44 5.43 0.65 -5.65
CA ASN A 44 6.78 0.37 -6.12
C ASN A 44 7.27 1.49 -7.04
N VAL A 45 8.50 1.98 -6.83
CA VAL A 45 9.15 3.05 -7.60
C VAL A 45 10.33 2.58 -8.47
N ASP A 46 10.50 1.26 -8.64
CA ASP A 46 11.51 0.74 -9.57
C ASP A 46 11.22 1.23 -11.00
N SER A 47 12.26 1.54 -11.76
CA SER A 47 12.13 2.16 -13.09
C SER A 47 11.51 1.24 -14.14
N GLU A 48 11.66 -0.08 -13.97
CA GLU A 48 11.09 -1.11 -14.84
C GLU A 48 10.46 -2.21 -13.98
N PRO A 49 9.37 -1.90 -13.27
CA PRO A 49 8.82 -2.83 -12.33
C PRO A 49 8.04 -3.90 -13.10
N THR A 50 8.28 -5.17 -12.78
CA THR A 50 7.52 -6.28 -13.38
C THR A 50 6.47 -6.77 -12.40
N ASN A 51 5.34 -7.25 -12.93
CA ASN A 51 4.28 -7.87 -12.12
C ASN A 51 4.82 -9.04 -11.28
N THR A 52 5.80 -9.76 -11.79
CA THR A 52 6.47 -10.84 -11.07
C THR A 52 7.15 -10.32 -9.81
N THR A 53 7.88 -9.20 -9.90
CA THR A 53 8.60 -8.61 -8.76
C THR A 53 7.65 -8.16 -7.64
N LEU A 54 6.48 -7.61 -8.00
CA LEU A 54 5.46 -7.22 -7.02
C LEU A 54 4.79 -8.44 -6.37
N LEU A 55 4.52 -9.49 -7.16
CA LEU A 55 3.93 -10.74 -6.69
C LEU A 55 4.89 -11.53 -5.79
N ASP A 56 6.18 -11.54 -6.12
CA ASP A 56 7.21 -12.19 -5.33
C ASP A 56 7.34 -11.52 -3.97
N LEU A 57 7.30 -10.17 -3.92
CA LEU A 57 7.30 -9.42 -2.66
C LEU A 57 6.07 -9.77 -1.78
N ILE A 58 4.88 -9.84 -2.39
CA ILE A 58 3.65 -10.23 -1.66
C ILE A 58 3.79 -11.63 -1.07
N ALA A 59 4.36 -12.56 -1.84
CA ALA A 59 4.55 -13.94 -1.41
C ALA A 59 5.62 -14.08 -0.32
N ASP A 60 6.72 -13.34 -0.44
CA ASP A 60 7.85 -13.37 0.49
C ASP A 60 7.48 -12.79 1.86
N LEU A 61 6.82 -11.61 1.87
CA LEU A 61 6.47 -10.89 3.10
C LEU A 61 5.09 -11.25 3.66
N SER A 62 4.38 -12.20 3.03
CA SER A 62 3.05 -12.65 3.47
C SER A 62 2.08 -11.48 3.72
N LEU A 63 2.04 -10.51 2.80
CA LEU A 63 1.30 -9.26 2.99
C LEU A 63 -0.21 -9.48 3.18
N SER A 64 -0.82 -8.67 4.05
CA SER A 64 -2.26 -8.65 4.27
C SER A 64 -3.01 -8.37 2.97
N THR A 65 -4.14 -9.04 2.76
CA THR A 65 -4.97 -8.82 1.58
C THR A 65 -5.69 -7.46 1.57
N ASN A 66 -5.62 -6.72 2.67
CA ASN A 66 -6.20 -5.39 2.80
C ASN A 66 -5.27 -4.30 2.25
N TRP A 67 -4.00 -4.63 2.00
CA TRP A 67 -3.06 -3.70 1.39
C TRP A 67 -3.40 -3.51 -0.08
N THR A 68 -3.32 -2.27 -0.53
CA THR A 68 -3.33 -1.97 -1.96
C THR A 68 -1.91 -1.89 -2.44
N LEU A 69 -1.56 -2.69 -3.45
CA LEU A 69 -0.23 -2.66 -4.06
C LEU A 69 -0.31 -2.12 -5.49
N GLY A 70 0.72 -1.39 -5.90
CA GLY A 70 0.81 -0.85 -7.25
C GLY A 70 2.17 -0.28 -7.60
N TYR A 71 2.19 0.51 -8.67
CA TYR A 71 3.38 1.20 -9.16
C TYR A 71 3.17 2.70 -9.02
N ALA A 72 4.19 3.41 -8.55
CA ALA A 72 4.15 4.86 -8.51
C ALA A 72 4.21 5.42 -9.93
N SER A 73 3.40 6.44 -10.22
CA SER A 73 3.54 7.20 -11.45
C SER A 73 4.74 8.14 -11.37
N ALA A 74 5.29 8.54 -12.51
CA ALA A 74 6.37 9.54 -12.55
C ALA A 74 5.94 10.86 -11.89
N GLN A 75 4.66 11.21 -11.99
CA GLN A 75 4.08 12.38 -11.32
C GLN A 75 4.09 12.24 -9.80
N ALA A 76 3.68 11.08 -9.25
CA ALA A 76 3.73 10.85 -7.81
C ALA A 76 5.16 10.93 -7.27
N ILE A 77 6.12 10.34 -7.99
CA ILE A 77 7.55 10.40 -7.65
C ILE A 77 8.04 11.85 -7.61
N SER A 78 7.63 12.66 -8.59
CA SER A 78 8.03 14.07 -8.67
C SER A 78 7.36 14.96 -7.61
N ILE A 79 6.09 14.71 -7.26
CA ILE A 79 5.35 15.54 -6.30
C ILE A 79 5.89 15.36 -4.88
N PHE A 80 6.21 14.12 -4.51
CA PHE A 80 6.72 13.79 -3.18
C PHE A 80 8.24 13.79 -3.11
N ASP A 81 8.91 14.28 -4.16
CA ASP A 81 10.38 14.37 -4.27
C ASP A 81 11.11 13.12 -3.75
N LEU A 82 10.70 11.95 -4.25
CA LEU A 82 11.12 10.65 -3.70
C LEU A 82 12.58 10.31 -4.09
N GLU A 83 13.55 11.04 -3.54
CA GLU A 83 14.97 10.78 -3.70
C GLU A 83 15.44 9.58 -2.85
N VAL A 84 14.75 9.33 -1.74
CA VAL A 84 15.06 8.27 -0.77
C VAL A 84 13.89 7.29 -0.67
N VAL A 85 14.21 6.01 -0.46
CA VAL A 85 13.23 4.95 -0.14
C VAL A 85 13.72 4.08 1.04
N PRO A 86 12.82 3.50 1.86
CA PRO A 86 11.37 3.69 1.82
C PRO A 86 11.01 5.13 2.15
N SER A 87 9.88 5.59 1.64
CA SER A 87 9.29 6.89 1.99
C SER A 87 7.81 6.72 2.19
N GLN A 88 7.21 7.50 3.07
CA GLN A 88 5.81 7.32 3.42
C GLN A 88 5.09 8.65 3.58
N VAL A 89 3.83 8.66 3.16
CA VAL A 89 2.90 9.76 3.36
C VAL A 89 1.79 9.23 4.27
N ILE A 90 1.63 9.86 5.42
CA ILE A 90 0.62 9.52 6.41
C ILE A 90 -0.51 10.53 6.29
N LEU A 91 -1.72 10.03 6.12
CA LEU A 91 -2.95 10.79 5.90
C LEU A 91 -3.94 10.45 7.02
N ASP A 92 -4.62 11.44 7.55
CA ASP A 92 -5.76 11.20 8.44
C ASP A 92 -7.01 10.74 7.65
N ASP A 93 -8.12 10.54 8.36
CA ASP A 93 -9.40 10.13 7.78
C ASP A 93 -10.01 11.22 6.87
N ASN A 94 -9.61 12.49 7.03
CA ASN A 94 -9.99 13.60 6.15
C ASN A 94 -9.07 13.74 4.92
N SER A 95 -8.07 12.88 4.77
CA SER A 95 -7.04 12.96 3.72
C SER A 95 -6.08 14.15 3.88
N GLU A 96 -5.95 14.72 5.07
CA GLU A 96 -4.92 15.72 5.35
C GLU A 96 -3.59 15.03 5.58
N ILE A 97 -2.50 15.61 5.05
CA ILE A 97 -1.15 15.09 5.23
C ILE A 97 -0.72 15.39 6.67
N VAL A 98 -0.59 14.32 7.45
CA VAL A 98 -0.08 14.36 8.83
C VAL A 98 1.45 14.40 8.81
N ALA A 99 2.06 13.59 7.93
CA ALA A 99 3.51 13.52 7.80
C ALA A 99 3.92 13.03 6.40
N VAL A 100 5.04 13.54 5.91
CA VAL A 100 5.84 12.91 4.86
C VAL A 100 7.20 12.58 5.47
N THR A 101 7.61 11.31 5.39
CA THR A 101 8.89 10.88 5.97
C THR A 101 9.70 10.11 4.94
N GLU A 102 11.00 10.34 4.95
CA GLU A 102 11.97 9.68 4.08
C GLU A 102 12.87 8.75 4.88
N GLY A 103 13.23 7.63 4.27
CA GLY A 103 14.01 6.58 4.90
C GLY A 103 13.18 5.69 5.83
N TYR A 104 13.87 4.74 6.46
CA TYR A 104 13.25 3.85 7.44
C TYR A 104 12.82 4.65 8.68
N PHE A 105 11.57 4.41 9.10
CA PHE A 105 10.99 4.92 10.33
C PHE A 105 10.61 3.75 11.24
N ASP A 106 11.01 3.83 12.51
CA ASP A 106 10.69 2.80 13.48
C ASP A 106 9.22 2.82 13.91
N TYR A 107 8.81 1.74 14.58
CA TYR A 107 7.44 1.55 15.03
C TYR A 107 6.90 2.74 15.84
N GLU A 108 7.64 3.18 16.87
CA GLU A 108 7.20 4.22 17.80
C GLU A 108 7.03 5.57 17.09
N SER A 109 7.92 5.88 16.14
CA SER A 109 7.83 7.10 15.35
C SER A 109 6.61 7.12 14.45
N ILE A 110 6.26 6.00 13.81
CA ILE A 110 5.08 5.89 12.95
C ILE A 110 3.81 5.88 13.80
N GLU A 111 3.81 5.12 14.89
CA GLU A 111 2.69 5.06 15.84
C GLU A 111 2.33 6.45 16.36
N THR A 112 3.33 7.26 16.71
CA THR A 112 3.11 8.65 17.13
C THR A 112 2.33 9.44 16.07
N LYS A 113 2.67 9.29 14.78
CA LYS A 113 1.97 9.97 13.68
C LYS A 113 0.59 9.39 13.41
N ILE A 114 0.40 8.08 13.55
CA ILE A 114 -0.92 7.46 13.51
C ILE A 114 -1.82 8.02 14.62
N LEU A 115 -1.28 8.16 15.84
CA LEU A 115 -2.03 8.72 16.97
C LEU A 115 -2.32 10.21 16.79
N ASP A 116 -1.41 10.99 16.22
CA ASP A 116 -1.68 12.39 15.85
C ASP A 116 -2.83 12.47 14.84
N ALA A 117 -2.84 11.60 13.82
CA ALA A 117 -3.89 11.52 12.81
C ALA A 117 -5.24 11.11 13.39
N ILE A 118 -5.29 10.06 14.22
CA ILE A 118 -6.52 9.58 14.89
C ILE A 118 -7.16 10.69 15.75
N ASN A 119 -6.31 11.45 16.45
CA ASN A 119 -6.76 12.46 17.39
C ASN A 119 -6.89 13.86 16.76
N HIS A 120 -6.66 13.99 15.44
CA HIS A 120 -6.72 15.28 14.73
C HIS A 120 -5.84 16.36 15.38
N ARG A 121 -4.63 15.99 15.80
CA ARG A 121 -3.65 16.93 16.39
C ARG A 121 -2.92 17.71 15.31
N THR A 122 -3.67 18.57 14.64
CA THR A 122 -3.23 19.35 13.48
C THR A 122 -2.03 20.27 13.77
N ASP A 123 -1.78 20.60 15.04
CA ASP A 123 -0.58 21.32 15.49
C ASP A 123 0.72 20.51 15.34
N ASN A 124 0.61 19.18 15.23
CA ASN A 124 1.74 18.26 15.05
C ASN A 124 1.93 17.80 13.59
N TYR A 125 1.07 18.26 12.68
CA TYR A 125 1.14 17.89 11.26
C TYR A 125 2.37 18.58 10.62
N SER A 126 3.04 17.88 9.71
CA SER A 126 4.11 18.49 8.92
C SER A 126 3.56 19.66 8.10
N GLU A 127 4.35 20.73 7.92
CA GLU A 127 4.03 21.73 6.90
C GLU A 127 3.84 21.01 5.57
N ASN A 128 2.66 21.22 4.97
CA ASN A 128 2.24 20.49 3.79
C ASN A 128 3.27 20.74 2.68
N PRO A 129 4.07 19.74 2.24
CA PRO A 129 5.10 19.96 1.23
C PRO A 129 4.49 20.37 -0.11
N ILE A 130 3.20 20.10 -0.27
CA ILE A 130 2.40 20.50 -1.40
C ILE A 130 1.75 21.85 -1.10
N SER A 131 2.46 22.93 -1.46
CA SER A 131 2.05 24.32 -1.20
C SER A 131 0.81 24.77 -1.98
N ASP A 132 0.45 24.07 -3.06
CA ASP A 132 -0.72 24.37 -3.88
C ASP A 132 -1.81 23.29 -3.68
N SER A 133 -2.99 23.73 -3.26
CA SER A 133 -4.19 22.91 -3.12
C SER A 133 -4.54 22.10 -4.38
N GLY A 134 -4.17 22.58 -5.58
CA GLY A 134 -4.35 21.85 -6.83
C GLY A 134 -3.47 20.60 -6.93
N ASP A 135 -2.20 20.71 -6.52
CA ASP A 135 -1.23 19.61 -6.54
C ASP A 135 -1.57 18.56 -5.47
N LEU A 136 -2.15 18.97 -4.33
CA LEU A 136 -2.63 18.05 -3.28
C LEU A 136 -3.79 17.20 -3.80
N LEU A 137 -4.73 17.85 -4.49
CA LEU A 137 -5.86 17.17 -5.12
C LEU A 137 -5.35 16.18 -6.17
N ILE A 138 -4.40 16.59 -7.02
CA ILE A 138 -3.79 15.74 -8.03
C ILE A 138 -3.06 14.55 -7.40
N ALA A 139 -2.28 14.78 -6.34
CA ALA A 139 -1.58 13.72 -5.61
C ALA A 139 -2.57 12.70 -5.02
N LEU A 140 -3.64 13.17 -4.37
CA LEU A 140 -4.71 12.32 -3.83
C LEU A 140 -5.43 11.56 -4.95
N PHE A 141 -5.75 12.20 -6.08
CA PHE A 141 -6.36 11.53 -7.24
C PHE A 141 -5.44 10.49 -7.89
N ILE A 142 -4.12 10.71 -7.88
CA ILE A 142 -3.14 9.74 -8.38
C ILE A 142 -3.04 8.54 -7.42
N ILE A 143 -2.95 8.79 -6.12
CA ILE A 143 -2.92 7.74 -5.09
C ILE A 143 -4.18 6.87 -5.17
N VAL A 144 -5.36 7.48 -5.26
CA VAL A 144 -6.66 6.78 -5.37
C VAL A 144 -6.84 6.14 -6.76
N GLY A 145 -6.45 6.81 -7.83
CA GLY A 145 -6.59 6.33 -9.21
C GLY A 145 -5.74 5.10 -9.51
N VAL A 146 -4.52 5.03 -8.97
CA VAL A 146 -3.62 3.87 -9.09
C VAL A 146 -4.16 2.68 -8.28
N ALA A 147 -4.73 2.94 -7.09
CA ALA A 147 -5.35 1.92 -6.25
C ALA A 147 -6.54 1.20 -6.95
N VAL A 148 -7.38 1.95 -7.67
CA VAL A 148 -8.54 1.36 -8.38
C VAL A 148 -8.10 0.51 -9.57
N ALA A 149 -7.06 0.90 -10.30
CA ALA A 149 -6.57 0.13 -11.45
C ALA A 149 -5.98 -1.23 -11.06
N THR A 150 -5.38 -1.35 -9.87
CA THR A 150 -4.74 -2.59 -9.41
C THR A 150 -5.71 -3.59 -8.77
N ILE A 151 -6.83 -3.15 -8.19
CA ILE A 151 -7.92 -4.06 -7.75
C ILE A 151 -8.37 -4.94 -8.93
N VAL A 152 -8.44 -4.38 -10.14
CA VAL A 152 -8.80 -5.13 -11.35
C VAL A 152 -7.79 -6.25 -11.62
N VAL A 153 -6.49 -5.98 -11.47
CA VAL A 153 -5.43 -6.98 -11.70
C VAL A 153 -5.44 -8.08 -10.65
N ILE A 154 -5.59 -7.75 -9.36
CA ILE A 154 -5.68 -8.73 -8.27
C ILE A 154 -6.93 -9.59 -8.41
N PHE A 155 -8.07 -8.99 -8.75
CA PHE A 155 -9.32 -9.71 -8.99
C PHE A 155 -9.19 -10.67 -10.18
N LEU A 156 -8.56 -10.23 -11.28
CA LEU A 156 -8.27 -11.08 -12.43
C LEU A 156 -7.29 -12.21 -12.09
N PHE A 157 -6.22 -11.94 -11.34
CA PHE A 157 -5.25 -12.96 -10.92
C PHE A 157 -5.90 -14.03 -10.03
N ARG A 158 -6.82 -13.63 -9.13
CA ARG A 158 -7.60 -14.58 -8.33
C ARG A 158 -8.53 -15.44 -9.19
N LEU A 159 -9.21 -14.85 -10.18
CA LEU A 159 -10.05 -15.62 -11.11
C LEU A 159 -9.23 -16.65 -11.90
N PHE A 160 -8.05 -16.27 -12.40
CA PHE A 160 -7.17 -17.19 -13.12
C PHE A 160 -6.64 -18.30 -12.21
N ARG A 161 -6.18 -17.98 -10.99
CA ARG A 161 -5.66 -18.99 -10.05
C ARG A 161 -6.74 -19.95 -9.53
N GLN A 162 -8.00 -19.51 -9.41
CA GLN A 162 -9.11 -20.40 -9.09
C GLN A 162 -9.41 -21.34 -10.26
N SER A 163 -9.39 -20.84 -11.50
CA SER A 163 -9.60 -21.64 -12.72
C SER A 163 -8.56 -22.76 -12.88
N ASP A 164 -7.28 -22.48 -12.58
CA ASP A 164 -6.22 -23.50 -12.65
C ASP A 164 -6.39 -24.61 -11.61
N LYS A 165 -6.85 -24.27 -10.40
CA LYS A 165 -7.16 -25.29 -9.37
C LYS A 165 -8.33 -26.18 -9.79
N THR A 166 -9.39 -25.60 -10.35
CA THR A 166 -10.56 -26.37 -10.81
C THR A 166 -10.20 -27.28 -12.00
N THR A 167 -9.37 -26.80 -12.92
CA THR A 167 -8.93 -27.57 -14.09
C THR A 167 -8.09 -28.78 -13.68
N ASN A 168 -7.17 -28.62 -12.73
CA ASN A 168 -6.34 -29.72 -12.23
C ASN A 168 -7.16 -30.78 -11.47
N ILE A 169 -8.21 -30.39 -10.74
CA ILE A 169 -9.11 -31.34 -10.07
C ILE A 169 -9.90 -32.16 -11.10
N ILE A 170 -10.44 -31.53 -12.15
CA ILE A 170 -11.20 -32.24 -13.19
C ILE A 170 -10.32 -33.24 -13.96
N ILE A 171 -9.06 -32.87 -14.24
CA ILE A 171 -8.11 -33.77 -14.92
C ILE A 171 -7.74 -34.96 -14.02
N ALA A 172 -7.53 -34.73 -12.73
CA ALA A 172 -7.24 -35.80 -11.77
C ALA A 172 -8.42 -36.78 -11.62
N SER A 173 -9.66 -36.28 -11.51
CA SER A 173 -10.86 -37.12 -11.40
C SER A 173 -11.10 -37.97 -12.66
N ARG A 174 -10.86 -37.42 -13.86
CA ARG A 174 -10.97 -38.19 -15.13
C ARG A 174 -9.88 -39.23 -15.33
N LYS A 175 -8.75 -39.10 -14.61
CA LYS A 175 -7.66 -40.08 -14.68
C LYS A 175 -7.95 -41.28 -13.77
N LEU A 176 -8.58 -41.04 -12.63
CA LEU A 176 -9.03 -42.09 -11.71
C LEU A 176 -10.18 -42.93 -12.29
N GLU A 177 -11.12 -42.34 -13.04
CA GLU A 177 -12.20 -43.08 -13.72
C GLU A 177 -11.71 -43.97 -14.90
N LYS A 178 -10.46 -43.81 -15.35
CA LYS A 178 -9.89 -44.62 -16.45
C LYS A 178 -8.99 -45.76 -15.98
N GLU A 179 -8.75 -45.86 -14.67
CA GLU A 179 -7.93 -46.90 -14.05
C GLU A 179 -8.77 -47.93 -13.24
N GLU A 180 -10.10 -47.84 -13.33
CA GLU A 180 -11.09 -48.85 -12.89
C GLU A 180 -11.71 -49.58 -14.09
#